data_AF-A0A3C1PLP9-F1
#
_entry.id   AF-A0A3C1PLP9-F1
#
_cell.length_a   1.000
_cell.length_b   1.000
_cell.length_c   1.000
_cell.angle_alpha   90.00
_cell.angle_beta   90.00
_cell.angle_gamma   90.00
#
_symmetry.space_group_name_H-M   'P 1'
#
loop_
_entity.id
_entity.type
_entity.pdbx_description
1 polymer ?
#
loop_
_entity_poly.entity_id
_entity_poly.type
_entity_poly.pdbx_seq_one_letter_code
_entity_poly.pdbx_strand_id
1 'polypeptide(L)'
;LLEGAIVGSQKSQMVVVSDADFVINQQQGQQVQPDNVNFMVNAIDFLSDDTGLVELRTKGIAFRPLDELEDGTRTMLKYLNFLLPILLIIIYGIFRMQKNKITSIKRMQNDYV
;
A
#
# COMPACT_ATOMS: atom_id res chain seq x y z
N LEU A 1 -19.31 16.00 -6.13
CA LEU A 1 -20.73 15.94 -6.55
C LEU A 1 -21.26 17.36 -6.53
N LEU A 2 -21.79 17.83 -7.65
CA LEU A 2 -22.41 19.15 -7.77
C LEU A 2 -23.82 18.97 -8.32
N GLU A 3 -24.80 19.62 -7.70
CA GLU A 3 -26.19 19.68 -8.14
C GLU A 3 -26.59 21.14 -8.35
N GLY A 4 -27.19 21.44 -9.49
CA GLY A 4 -27.67 22.79 -9.78
C GLY A 4 -27.94 23.07 -11.25
N ALA A 5 -28.24 24.32 -11.56
CA ALA A 5 -28.40 24.83 -12.91
C ALA A 5 -27.02 25.02 -13.58
N ILE A 6 -26.48 23.94 -14.15
CA ILE A 6 -25.14 23.94 -14.78
C ILE A 6 -25.22 24.43 -16.24
N VAL A 7 -26.31 24.10 -16.94
CA VAL A 7 -26.66 24.66 -18.27
C VAL A 7 -28.14 25.05 -18.28
N GLY A 8 -28.42 26.35 -18.40
CA GLY A 8 -29.80 26.86 -18.40
C GLY A 8 -30.49 26.74 -17.03
N SER A 9 -31.82 26.61 -17.00
CA SER A 9 -32.62 26.50 -15.77
C SER A 9 -32.95 25.06 -15.37
N GLN A 10 -32.39 24.06 -16.04
CA GLN A 10 -32.69 22.65 -15.79
C GLN A 10 -31.76 22.06 -14.72
N LYS A 11 -32.31 21.25 -13.82
CA LYS A 11 -31.56 20.53 -12.79
C LYS A 11 -30.55 19.62 -13.48
N SER A 12 -29.26 19.87 -13.25
CA SER A 12 -28.16 19.12 -13.83
C SER A 12 -27.32 18.52 -12.70
N GLN A 13 -26.84 17.30 -12.92
CA GLN A 13 -25.99 16.57 -11.99
C GLN A 13 -24.63 16.29 -12.64
N MET A 14 -23.55 16.42 -11.87
CA MET A 14 -22.19 16.16 -12.35
C MET A 14 -21.38 15.37 -11.32
N VAL A 15 -20.77 14.28 -11.80
CA VAL A 15 -19.78 13.48 -11.08
C VAL A 15 -18.45 13.61 -11.82
N VAL A 16 -17.39 13.97 -11.09
CA VAL A 16 -16.03 14.09 -11.64
C VAL A 16 -15.12 13.13 -10.89
N VAL A 17 -14.43 12.28 -11.66
CA VAL A 17 -13.37 11.39 -11.16
C VAL A 17 -12.08 11.78 -11.87
N SER A 18 -11.04 12.09 -11.11
CA SER A 18 -9.77 12.59 -11.64
C SER A 18 -8.81 11.48 -12.09
N ASP A 19 -9.15 10.23 -11.81
CA ASP A 19 -8.35 9.05 -12.10
C ASP A 19 -9.12 8.14 -13.06
N ALA A 20 -8.56 7.89 -14.25
CA ALA A 20 -9.17 7.00 -15.26
C ALA A 20 -8.98 5.52 -14.91
N ASP A 21 -7.98 5.21 -14.08
CA ASP A 21 -7.59 3.83 -13.80
C ASP A 21 -8.42 3.20 -12.66
N PHE A 22 -9.37 3.95 -12.09
CA PHE A 22 -10.07 3.55 -10.87
C PHE A 22 -11.01 2.34 -11.05
N VAL A 23 -11.52 2.09 -12.27
CA VAL A 23 -12.39 0.96 -12.60
C VAL A 23 -11.72 -0.13 -13.44
N ILE A 24 -10.43 0.01 -13.72
CA ILE A 24 -9.65 -0.94 -14.51
C ILE A 24 -8.56 -1.60 -13.68
N ASN A 25 -8.17 -2.80 -14.08
CA ASN A 25 -7.07 -3.52 -13.44
C ASN A 25 -5.73 -2.95 -13.91
N GLN A 26 -4.98 -2.34 -12.99
CA GLN A 26 -3.65 -1.80 -13.30
C GLN A 26 -2.58 -2.89 -13.46
N GLN A 27 -2.78 -4.10 -12.91
CA GLN A 27 -1.84 -5.23 -13.02
C GLN A 27 -2.54 -6.49 -13.52
N GLN A 28 -1.89 -7.23 -14.42
CA GLN A 28 -2.36 -8.57 -14.81
C GLN A 28 -2.43 -9.47 -13.57
N GLY A 29 -3.64 -9.89 -13.21
CA GLY A 29 -3.91 -10.78 -12.07
C GLY A 29 -4.50 -10.12 -10.84
N GLN A 30 -4.57 -8.79 -10.76
CA GLN A 30 -5.37 -8.11 -9.72
C GLN A 30 -6.83 -8.01 -10.15
N GLN A 31 -7.76 -8.29 -9.22
CA GLN A 31 -9.19 -8.05 -9.43
C GLN A 31 -9.51 -6.56 -9.23
N VAL A 32 -10.48 -6.03 -9.98
CA VAL A 32 -10.90 -4.63 -9.84
C VAL A 32 -11.44 -4.47 -8.43
N GLN A 33 -11.04 -3.40 -7.74
CA GLN A 33 -11.51 -3.17 -6.38
C GLN A 33 -13.04 -3.07 -6.38
N PRO A 34 -13.77 -3.94 -5.66
CA PRO A 34 -15.23 -4.00 -5.74
C PRO A 34 -15.90 -2.68 -5.35
N ASP A 35 -15.27 -1.93 -4.45
CA ASP A 35 -15.78 -0.65 -3.96
C ASP A 35 -15.75 0.43 -5.04
N ASN A 36 -14.77 0.39 -5.95
CA ASN A 36 -14.68 1.35 -7.06
C ASN A 36 -15.78 1.08 -8.10
N VAL A 37 -16.05 -0.20 -8.37
CA VAL A 37 -17.17 -0.62 -9.22
C VAL A 37 -18.51 -0.20 -8.60
N ASN A 38 -18.68 -0.45 -7.30
CA ASN A 38 -19.86 0.00 -6.56
C ASN A 38 -20.03 1.51 -6.64
N PHE A 39 -18.96 2.29 -6.45
CA PHE A 39 -19.01 3.74 -6.59
C PHE A 39 -19.48 4.16 -7.99
N MET A 40 -18.94 3.56 -9.05
CA MET A 40 -19.33 3.87 -10.43
C MET A 40 -20.81 3.60 -10.68
N VAL A 41 -21.34 2.45 -10.25
CA VAL A 41 -22.76 2.12 -10.39
C VAL A 41 -23.63 3.16 -9.66
N ASN A 42 -23.30 3.49 -8.42
CA ASN A 42 -24.04 4.52 -7.67
C ASN A 42 -23.97 5.91 -8.33
N ALA A 43 -22.84 6.25 -8.95
CA ALA A 43 -22.69 7.51 -9.68
C ALA A 43 -23.57 7.54 -10.94
N ILE A 44 -23.70 6.42 -11.66
CA ILE A 44 -24.59 6.28 -12.81
C ILE A 44 -26.05 6.38 -12.37
N ASP A 45 -26.44 5.66 -11.32
CA ASP A 45 -27.81 5.70 -10.77
C ASP A 45 -28.19 7.13 -10.35
N PHE A 46 -27.25 7.85 -9.72
CA PHE A 46 -27.40 9.26 -9.36
C PHE A 46 -27.60 10.16 -10.59
N LEU A 47 -26.82 9.98 -11.65
CA LEU A 47 -26.89 10.77 -12.88
C LEU A 47 -28.11 10.45 -13.75
N SER A 48 -28.67 9.24 -13.62
CA SER A 48 -29.83 8.79 -14.38
C SER A 48 -31.17 9.19 -13.74
N ASP A 49 -31.14 9.94 -12.63
CA ASP A 49 -32.31 10.38 -11.86
C ASP A 49 -33.25 9.23 -11.39
N ASP A 50 -32.74 7.99 -11.29
CA ASP A 50 -33.47 6.83 -10.76
C ASP A 50 -33.40 6.78 -9.21
N THR A 51 -33.32 7.96 -8.59
CA THR A 51 -32.81 8.17 -7.23
C THR A 51 -33.84 7.92 -6.12
N GLY A 52 -35.09 7.61 -6.46
CA GLY A 52 -36.16 7.34 -5.49
C GLY A 52 -35.87 6.18 -4.53
N LEU A 53 -34.89 5.33 -4.86
CA LEU A 53 -34.47 4.17 -4.05
C LEU A 53 -33.05 4.28 -3.46
N VAL A 54 -32.25 5.29 -3.83
CA VAL A 54 -30.87 5.47 -3.34
C VAL A 54 -30.85 5.94 -1.88
N GLU A 55 -31.88 6.69 -1.47
CA GLU A 55 -31.98 7.26 -0.12
C GLU A 55 -32.22 6.20 0.98
N LEU A 56 -32.73 5.02 0.60
CA LEU A 56 -33.03 3.92 1.52
C LEU A 56 -31.91 2.88 1.66
N ARG A 57 -30.82 2.98 0.89
CA ARG A 57 -29.69 2.06 1.05
C ARG A 57 -28.85 2.48 2.26
N THR A 58 -28.95 1.73 3.35
CA THR A 58 -28.03 1.79 4.49
C THR A 58 -26.60 1.89 3.97
N LYS A 59 -25.94 3.03 4.19
CA LYS A 59 -24.52 3.25 3.89
C LYS A 59 -23.67 2.37 4.81
N GLY A 60 -23.63 1.07 4.53
CA GLY A 60 -22.67 0.16 5.11
C GLY A 60 -21.29 0.53 4.60
N ILE A 61 -20.57 1.37 5.33
CA ILE A 61 -19.15 1.59 5.09
C ILE A 61 -18.51 0.23 5.42
N ALA A 62 -18.12 -0.52 4.40
CA ALA A 62 -17.31 -1.70 4.58
C ALA A 62 -15.94 -1.24 5.06
N PHE A 63 -15.74 -1.18 6.38
CA PHE A 63 -14.43 -1.01 6.95
C PHE A 63 -13.64 -2.26 6.55
N ARG A 64 -12.60 -2.09 5.74
CA ARG A 64 -11.65 -3.14 5.40
C ARG A 64 -10.42 -2.93 6.29
N PRO A 65 -10.46 -3.32 7.58
CA PRO A 65 -9.25 -3.32 8.38
C PRO A 65 -8.24 -4.24 7.70
N LEU A 66 -6.97 -3.85 7.71
CA LEU A 66 -5.91 -4.79 7.41
C LEU A 66 -6.04 -5.95 8.41
N ASP A 67 -5.92 -7.19 7.93
CA ASP A 67 -5.99 -8.37 8.81
C ASP A 67 -5.12 -8.13 10.03
N GLU A 68 -5.74 -8.23 11.21
CA GLU A 68 -5.05 -8.07 12.49
C GLU A 68 -4.07 -9.24 12.63
N LEU A 69 -2.83 -9.01 12.19
CA LEU A 69 -1.73 -9.87 12.55
C LEU A 69 -1.61 -9.85 14.07
N GLU A 70 -1.51 -11.03 14.68
CA GLU A 70 -1.23 -11.18 16.11
C GLU A 70 -0.09 -10.23 16.51
N ASP A 71 -0.32 -9.38 17.51
CA ASP A 71 0.55 -8.26 17.85
C ASP A 71 2.00 -8.69 18.10
N GLY A 72 2.20 -9.90 18.64
CA GLY A 72 3.50 -10.50 18.85
C GLY A 72 4.24 -10.77 17.53
N THR A 73 3.58 -11.40 16.57
CA THR A 73 4.13 -11.70 15.24
C THR A 73 4.43 -10.43 14.46
N ARG A 74 3.52 -9.45 14.50
CA ARG A 74 3.73 -8.14 13.85
C ARG A 74 4.95 -7.42 14.42
N THR A 75 5.11 -7.45 15.73
CA THR A 75 6.23 -6.79 16.43
C THR A 75 7.54 -7.50 16.13
N MET A 76 7.55 -8.83 16.17
CA MET A 76 8.72 -9.65 15.82
C MET A 76 9.18 -9.37 14.39
N LEU A 77 8.27 -9.38 13.41
CA LEU A 77 8.59 -9.12 12.01
C LEU A 77 9.15 -7.70 11.77
N LYS A 78 8.65 -6.70 12.50
CA LYS A 78 9.18 -5.33 12.45
C LYS A 78 10.62 -5.26 12.98
N TYR A 79 10.86 -5.82 14.17
CA TYR A 79 12.19 -5.82 14.76
C TYR A 79 13.17 -6.68 13.97
N LEU A 80 12.73 -7.80 13.41
CA LEU A 80 13.56 -8.64 12.56
C LEU A 80 14.02 -7.87 11.32
N ASN A 81 13.10 -7.27 10.57
CA ASN A 81 13.44 -6.50 9.36
C ASN A 81 14.33 -5.29 9.66
N PHE A 82 14.20 -4.70 10.85
CA PHE A 82 15.02 -3.56 11.25
C PHE A 82 16.42 -3.97 11.75
N LEU A 83 16.50 -4.96 12.65
CA LEU A 83 17.76 -5.35 13.30
C LEU A 83 18.63 -6.25 12.44
N LEU A 84 18.04 -7.11 11.60
CA LEU A 84 18.77 -8.05 10.77
C LEU A 84 19.81 -7.38 9.85
N PRO A 85 19.50 -6.33 9.05
CA PRO A 85 20.51 -5.67 8.23
C PRO A 85 21.62 -5.01 9.06
N ILE A 86 21.30 -4.43 10.22
CA ILE A 86 22.27 -3.82 11.13
C ILE A 86 23.25 -4.88 11.67
N LEU A 87 22.72 -6.01 12.13
CA LEU A 87 23.52 -7.12 12.65
C LEU A 87 24.44 -7.70 11.57
N LEU A 88 23.95 -7.85 10.33
CA LEU A 88 24.77 -8.34 9.21
C LEU A 88 25.98 -7.44 8.94
N ILE A 89 25.80 -6.11 8.97
CA ILE A 89 26.90 -5.15 8.78
C ILE A 89 27.93 -5.26 9.91
N ILE A 90 27.48 -5.36 11.16
CA ILE A 90 28.36 -5.48 12.33
C ILE A 90 29.18 -6.78 12.26
N ILE A 91 28.51 -7.90 11.99
CA ILE A 91 29.15 -9.22 11.86
C ILE A 91 30.20 -9.19 10.75
N TYR A 92 29.85 -8.63 9.59
CA TYR A 92 30.79 -8.47 8.48
C TYR A 92 32.00 -7.60 8.85
N GLY A 93 31.77 -6.49 9.55
CA GLY A 93 32.83 -5.59 10.02
C GLY A 93 33.81 -6.28 10.96
N ILE A 94 33.31 -7.02 11.95
CA ILE A 94 34.14 -7.81 12.88
C ILE A 94 34.92 -8.88 12.13
N PHE A 95 34.26 -9.63 11.24
CA PHE A 95 34.90 -10.66 10.43
C PHE A 95 36.04 -10.10 9.57
N ARG A 96 35.81 -8.96 8.91
CA ARG A 96 36.83 -8.25 8.11
C ARG A 96 38.01 -7.79 8.97
N MET A 97 37.74 -7.23 10.15
CA MET A 97 38.79 -6.78 11.07
C MET A 97 39.66 -7.96 11.54
N GLN A 98 39.05 -9.08 11.91
CA GLN A 98 39.77 -10.28 12.34
C GLN A 98 40.64 -10.85 11.22
N LYS A 99 40.12 -10.93 9.98
CA LYS A 99 40.90 -11.34 8.81
C LYS A 99 42.14 -10.46 8.61
N ASN A 100 41.98 -9.14 8.68
CA ASN A 100 43.09 -8.21 8.49
C ASN A 100 44.17 -8.37 9.57
N LYS A 101 43.78 -8.55 10.84
CA LYS A 101 44.73 -8.80 11.94
C LYS A 101 45.55 -10.06 11.71
N ILE A 102 44.89 -11.16 11.33
CA ILE A 102 45.56 -12.44 11.07
C ILE A 102 46.54 -12.32 9.89
N THR A 103 46.16 -11.62 8.82
CA THR A 103 47.05 -11.38 7.68
C THR A 103 48.28 -10.57 8.07
N SER A 104 48.16 -9.55 8.92
CA SER A 104 49.30 -8.77 9.40
C SER A 104 50.27 -9.60 10.23
N ILE A 105 49.78 -10.48 11.10
CA ILE A 105 50.61 -11.37 11.93
C ILE A 105 51.38 -12.37 11.06
N LYS A 106 50.74 -12.95 10.04
CA LYS A 106 51.39 -13.89 9.12
C LYS A 106 52.52 -13.25 8.30
N ARG A 107 52.40 -11.97 7.94
CA ARG A 107 53.47 -11.25 7.22
C ARG A 107 54.70 -11.04 8.09
N MET A 108 54.50 -10.72 9.37
CA MET A 108 55.61 -10.55 10.32
C MET A 108 56.37 -11.85 10.61
N GLN A 109 55.73 -13.02 10.55
CA GLN A 109 56.39 -14.31 10.80
C GLN A 109 57.30 -14.77 9.64
N ASN A 110 56.99 -14.41 8.39
CA ASN A 110 57.77 -14.81 7.22
C ASN A 110 59.05 -13.99 7.02
N ASP A 111 59.19 -12.83 7.68
CA ASP A 111 60.39 -11.98 7.61
C ASP A 111 61.50 -12.40 8.61
N TYR A 112 61.28 -13.46 9.42
CA TYR A 112 62.23 -13.97 10.42
C TYR A 112 62.87 -15.33 10.05
N VAL A 113 62.87 -15.72 8.77
CA VAL A 113 63.53 -16.95 8.27
C VAL A 113 64.55 -16.61 7.19
#